data_AF-A0A662LH69-F1
#
_entry.id   AF-A0A662LH69-F1
#
_cell.length_a   1.000
_cell.length_b   1.000
_cell.length_c   1.000
_cell.angle_alpha   90.00
_cell.angle_beta   90.00
_cell.angle_gamma   90.00
#
_symmetry.space_group_name_H-M   'P 1'
#
loop_
_entity.id
_entity.type
_entity.pdbx_description
1 polymer ?
#
loop_
_entity_poly.entity_id
_entity_poly.type
_entity_poly.pdbx_seq_one_letter_code
_entity_poly.pdbx_strand_id
1 'polypeptide(L)'
;MPAMAVDRNPESPYYGSVYVVYPTSNSTPESVNGDIMMVFSRDRGSTWSEPTRVNNDSTTADQFFPAVAVSENGLVHVVFYDRRDDPENRLIHLYYALSSDGGVTFPLQFNVTERPFDGNAGGSPGASSAFIGDYIDIDLSGGVAHPVWTDARDGEPTSDGLNADLYTARILYYTGNLTAAGGG
;
A
#
# COMPACT_ATOMS: atom_id res chain seq x y z
N MET A 1 4.11 -5.55 -8.56
CA MET A 1 2.93 -6.31 -9.04
C MET A 1 1.67 -5.51 -8.74
N PRO A 2 0.60 -5.63 -9.55
CA PRO A 2 -0.68 -5.04 -9.23
C PRO A 2 -1.46 -5.86 -8.19
N ALA A 3 -2.37 -5.22 -7.46
CA ALA A 3 -3.38 -5.85 -6.60
C ALA A 3 -4.76 -5.26 -6.89
N MET A 4 -5.83 -5.97 -6.52
CA MET A 4 -7.19 -5.50 -6.78
C MET A 4 -8.17 -5.83 -5.65
N ALA A 5 -9.17 -4.97 -5.50
CA ALA A 5 -10.30 -5.17 -4.60
C ALA A 5 -11.61 -4.78 -5.28
N VAL A 6 -12.72 -5.27 -4.75
CA VAL A 6 -14.07 -4.94 -5.20
C VAL A 6 -14.89 -4.51 -4.00
N ASP A 7 -15.61 -3.41 -4.12
CA ASP A 7 -16.63 -3.06 -3.13
C ASP A 7 -17.84 -3.98 -3.29
N ARG A 8 -18.06 -4.84 -2.30
CA ARG A 8 -19.10 -5.85 -2.31
C ARG A 8 -20.32 -5.50 -1.47
N ASN A 9 -20.32 -4.36 -0.77
CA ASN A 9 -21.44 -4.01 0.12
C ASN A 9 -22.52 -3.21 -0.63
N PRO A 10 -23.76 -3.73 -0.77
CA PRO A 10 -24.87 -2.99 -1.40
C PRO A 10 -25.23 -1.66 -0.74
N GLU A 11 -24.86 -1.46 0.54
CA GLU A 11 -25.09 -0.21 1.27
C GLU A 11 -23.98 0.84 1.07
N SER A 12 -22.86 0.45 0.47
CA SER A 12 -21.77 1.38 0.16
C SER A 12 -22.16 2.36 -0.95
N PRO A 13 -21.78 3.65 -0.87
CA PRO A 13 -21.95 4.59 -1.98
C PRO A 13 -21.17 4.19 -3.24
N TYR A 14 -20.21 3.27 -3.12
CA TYR A 14 -19.35 2.79 -4.20
C TYR A 14 -19.60 1.31 -4.56
N TYR A 15 -20.75 0.74 -4.17
CA TYR A 15 -21.09 -0.66 -4.42
C TYR A 15 -20.82 -1.11 -5.86
N GLY A 16 -20.11 -2.23 -6.01
CA GLY A 16 -19.76 -2.81 -7.30
C GLY A 16 -18.57 -2.16 -7.99
N SER A 17 -17.92 -1.18 -7.35
CA SER A 17 -16.68 -0.59 -7.87
C SER A 17 -15.53 -1.59 -7.82
N VAL A 18 -14.69 -1.58 -8.86
CA VAL A 18 -13.45 -2.37 -8.92
C VAL A 18 -12.27 -1.42 -8.77
N TYR A 19 -11.31 -1.78 -7.93
CA TYR A 19 -10.11 -1.00 -7.64
C TYR A 19 -8.89 -1.81 -8.04
N VAL A 20 -7.95 -1.20 -8.77
CA VAL A 20 -6.67 -1.81 -9.12
C VAL A 20 -5.57 -0.86 -8.70
N VAL A 21 -4.64 -1.34 -7.87
CA VAL A 21 -3.42 -0.63 -7.47
C VAL A 21 -2.21 -1.25 -8.16
N TYR A 22 -1.25 -0.44 -8.59
CA TYR A 22 -0.06 -0.92 -9.29
C TYR A 22 1.10 0.06 -9.14
N PRO A 23 2.35 -0.45 -9.10
CA PRO A 23 3.53 0.42 -9.16
C PRO A 23 3.76 0.90 -10.60
N THR A 24 4.17 2.15 -10.78
CA THR A 24 4.78 2.61 -12.03
C THR A 24 6.22 2.11 -12.14
N SER A 25 6.72 2.03 -13.37
CA SER A 25 8.14 1.86 -13.63
C SER A 25 8.77 3.21 -13.97
N ASN A 26 10.03 3.39 -13.60
CA ASN A 26 10.87 4.58 -13.86
C ASN A 26 11.21 4.76 -15.36
N SER A 27 10.34 4.32 -16.25
CA SER A 27 10.54 4.23 -17.70
C SER A 27 9.93 5.40 -18.47
N THR A 28 9.33 6.38 -17.78
CA THR A 28 8.93 7.65 -18.40
C THR A 28 9.79 8.80 -17.86
N PRO A 29 10.09 9.83 -18.67
CA PRO A 29 10.81 11.02 -18.20
C PRO A 29 10.12 11.76 -17.03
N GLU A 30 8.85 11.45 -16.77
CA GLU A 30 8.02 12.06 -15.73
C GLU A 30 8.02 11.28 -14.40
N SER A 31 8.54 10.05 -14.38
CA SER A 31 8.64 9.18 -13.19
C SER A 31 10.11 8.90 -12.91
N VAL A 32 10.66 9.66 -11.94
CA VAL A 32 12.04 9.50 -11.44
C VAL A 32 12.16 8.35 -10.43
N ASN A 33 11.01 7.83 -9.97
CA ASN A 33 10.85 6.79 -8.96
C ASN A 33 9.58 5.96 -9.22
N GLY A 34 9.50 4.78 -8.60
CA GLY A 34 8.29 3.96 -8.63
C GLY A 34 7.22 4.59 -7.75
N ASP A 35 6.03 4.86 -8.29
CA ASP A 35 4.87 5.38 -7.56
C ASP A 35 3.76 4.33 -7.51
N ILE A 36 2.96 4.31 -6.45
CA ILE A 36 1.73 3.52 -6.43
C ILE A 36 0.61 4.32 -7.07
N MET A 37 0.05 3.78 -8.14
CA MET A 37 -1.12 4.34 -8.82
C MET A 37 -2.34 3.48 -8.56
N MET A 38 -3.51 4.11 -8.63
CA MET A 38 -4.80 3.46 -8.60
C MET A 38 -5.62 3.85 -9.83
N VAL A 39 -6.32 2.86 -10.40
CA VAL A 39 -7.47 3.10 -11.27
C VAL A 39 -8.68 2.41 -10.66
N PHE A 40 -9.86 2.98 -10.86
CA PHE A 40 -11.11 2.35 -10.44
C PHE A 40 -12.15 2.38 -11.55
N SER A 41 -13.04 1.40 -11.51
CA SER A 41 -14.23 1.32 -12.35
C SER A 41 -15.47 1.45 -11.48
N ARG A 42 -16.45 2.22 -11.93
CA ARG A 42 -17.78 2.37 -11.28
C ARG A 42 -18.87 1.53 -11.93
N ASP A 43 -18.54 0.84 -13.03
CA ASP A 43 -19.48 0.13 -13.90
C ASP A 43 -19.01 -1.30 -14.17
N ARG A 44 -18.49 -1.96 -13.11
CA ARG A 44 -18.08 -3.37 -13.10
C ARG A 44 -17.00 -3.70 -14.13
N GLY A 45 -16.07 -2.78 -14.34
CA GLY A 45 -14.91 -2.94 -15.23
C GLY A 45 -15.14 -2.51 -16.67
N SER A 46 -16.27 -1.87 -16.98
CA SER A 46 -16.59 -1.46 -18.37
C SER A 46 -15.82 -0.20 -18.78
N THR A 47 -15.72 0.77 -17.88
CA THR A 47 -14.90 1.98 -18.01
C THR A 47 -14.06 2.19 -16.75
N TRP A 48 -12.95 2.92 -16.91
CA TRP A 48 -11.95 3.14 -15.87
C TRP A 48 -11.68 4.63 -15.69
N SER A 49 -11.36 5.03 -14.47
CA SER A 49 -10.88 6.37 -14.16
C SER A 49 -9.52 6.65 -14.82
N GLU A 50 -9.16 7.92 -14.89
CA GLU A 50 -7.75 8.28 -15.02
C GLU A 50 -6.95 7.77 -13.79
N PRO A 51 -5.65 7.44 -13.94
CA PRO A 51 -4.82 7.04 -12.82
C PRO A 51 -4.70 8.12 -11.75
N THR A 52 -4.84 7.73 -10.49
CA THR A 52 -4.60 8.59 -9.32
C THR A 52 -3.39 8.08 -8.55
N ARG A 53 -2.47 8.97 -8.19
CA ARG A 53 -1.31 8.63 -7.35
C ARG A 53 -1.78 8.37 -5.92
N VAL A 54 -1.42 7.21 -5.37
CA VAL A 54 -1.76 6.80 -4.00
C VAL A 54 -0.78 7.41 -3.03
N ASN A 55 0.54 7.27 -3.22
CA ASN A 55 1.53 7.89 -2.34
C ASN A 55 1.54 9.42 -2.49
N ASN A 56 1.72 10.12 -1.36
CA ASN A 56 1.66 11.59 -1.28
C ASN A 56 3.01 12.22 -0.90
N ASP A 57 4.11 11.49 -1.06
CA ASP A 57 5.43 12.03 -0.78
C ASP A 57 5.87 13.04 -1.86
N SER A 58 6.76 13.93 -1.44
CA SER A 58 7.43 14.91 -2.32
C SER A 58 8.86 14.49 -2.67
N THR A 59 9.21 13.21 -2.45
CA THR A 59 10.56 12.69 -2.67
C THR A 59 10.67 12.06 -4.05
N THR A 60 11.83 11.51 -4.36
CA THR A 60 12.07 10.65 -5.52
C THR A 60 12.44 9.23 -5.07
N ALA A 61 11.95 8.80 -3.91
CA ALA A 61 12.17 7.46 -3.38
C ALA A 61 11.16 6.48 -3.96
N ASP A 62 11.50 5.20 -4.08
CA ASP A 62 10.63 4.20 -4.68
C ASP A 62 9.52 3.73 -3.73
N GLN A 63 8.35 3.51 -4.30
CA GLN A 63 7.23 2.79 -3.74
C GLN A 63 6.89 1.56 -4.58
N PHE A 64 6.58 0.45 -3.92
CA PHE A 64 6.38 -0.83 -4.60
C PHE A 64 5.53 -1.80 -3.78
N PHE A 65 5.13 -2.89 -4.45
CA PHE A 65 4.32 -3.99 -3.91
C PHE A 65 3.09 -3.51 -3.12
N PRO A 66 2.11 -2.86 -3.78
CA PRO A 66 0.90 -2.44 -3.11
C PRO A 66 -0.08 -3.62 -2.86
N ALA A 67 -0.88 -3.50 -1.81
CA ALA A 67 -2.10 -4.29 -1.59
C ALA A 67 -3.27 -3.36 -1.25
N VAL A 68 -4.50 -3.78 -1.55
CA VAL A 68 -5.70 -2.94 -1.41
C VAL A 68 -6.88 -3.73 -0.85
N ALA A 69 -7.65 -3.11 0.04
CA ALA A 69 -8.94 -3.60 0.53
C ALA A 69 -9.96 -2.46 0.60
N VAL A 70 -11.25 -2.81 0.57
CA VAL A 70 -12.35 -1.83 0.65
C VAL A 70 -13.26 -2.21 1.80
N SER A 71 -13.51 -1.26 2.69
CA SER A 71 -14.38 -1.44 3.86
C SER A 71 -15.86 -1.38 3.47
N GLU A 72 -16.74 -1.84 4.36
CA GLU A 72 -18.19 -1.86 4.13
C GLU A 72 -18.78 -0.47 3.86
N ASN A 73 -18.19 0.60 4.40
CA ASN A 73 -18.63 1.99 4.16
C ASN A 73 -17.93 2.64 2.94
N GLY A 74 -17.20 1.85 2.13
CA GLY A 74 -16.59 2.32 0.88
C GLY A 74 -15.25 3.03 1.04
N LEU A 75 -14.63 2.99 2.23
CA LEU A 75 -13.26 3.49 2.39
C LEU A 75 -12.29 2.52 1.70
N VAL A 76 -11.32 3.08 0.98
CA VAL A 76 -10.31 2.30 0.26
C VAL A 76 -8.99 2.37 1.02
N HIS A 77 -8.49 1.21 1.41
CA HIS A 77 -7.28 1.02 2.22
C HIS A 77 -6.18 0.47 1.33
N VAL A 78 -5.03 1.11 1.31
CA VAL A 78 -3.86 0.65 0.54
C VAL A 78 -2.66 0.55 1.47
N VAL A 79 -1.91 -0.53 1.38
CA VAL A 79 -0.56 -0.62 1.94
C VAL A 79 0.45 -0.86 0.84
N PHE A 80 1.67 -0.38 1.06
CA PHE A 80 2.76 -0.49 0.10
C PHE A 80 4.09 -0.34 0.81
N TYR A 81 5.14 -0.91 0.22
CA TYR A 81 6.50 -0.60 0.63
C TYR A 81 6.90 0.77 0.13
N ASP A 82 7.62 1.49 0.98
CA ASP A 82 8.00 2.87 0.75
C ASP A 82 9.41 3.14 1.29
N ARG A 83 10.19 3.87 0.51
CA ARG A 83 11.55 4.29 0.85
C ARG A 83 11.68 5.79 1.12
N ARG A 84 10.56 6.54 1.19
CA ARG A 84 10.52 8.01 1.33
C ARG A 84 11.29 8.55 2.54
N ASP A 85 11.46 7.75 3.58
CA ASP A 85 12.15 8.13 4.82
C ASP A 85 13.67 7.86 4.76
N ASP A 86 14.17 7.35 3.62
CA ASP A 86 15.59 7.09 3.39
C ASP A 86 16.13 7.86 2.17
N PRO A 87 16.97 8.89 2.37
CA PRO A 87 17.58 9.64 1.28
C PRO A 87 18.41 8.80 0.30
N GLU A 88 18.88 7.62 0.72
CA GLU A 88 19.64 6.69 -0.12
C GLU A 88 18.74 5.75 -0.94
N ASN A 89 17.42 5.83 -0.77
CA ASN A 89 16.42 5.00 -1.44
C ASN A 89 16.73 3.49 -1.31
N ARG A 90 17.15 3.07 -0.11
CA ARG A 90 17.56 1.71 0.25
C ARG A 90 16.64 1.08 1.28
N LEU A 91 16.42 1.76 2.40
CA LEU A 91 15.69 1.26 3.55
C LEU A 91 14.18 1.35 3.34
N ILE A 92 13.47 0.31 3.77
CA ILE A 92 12.06 0.08 3.46
C ILE A 92 11.22 0.20 4.72
N HIS A 93 10.11 0.93 4.61
CA HIS A 93 9.01 0.92 5.56
C HIS A 93 7.73 0.38 4.90
N LEU A 94 6.77 -0.08 5.72
CA LEU A 94 5.40 -0.26 5.25
C LEU A 94 4.62 1.03 5.49
N TYR A 95 4.03 1.57 4.44
CA TYR A 95 3.12 2.70 4.52
C TYR A 95 1.67 2.25 4.34
N TYR A 96 0.77 2.95 5.03
CA TYR A 96 -0.67 2.81 4.88
C TYR A 96 -1.26 4.10 4.34
N ALA A 97 -2.19 4.00 3.41
CA ALA A 97 -2.95 5.09 2.83
C ALA A 97 -4.47 4.79 2.88
N LEU A 98 -5.25 5.82 3.18
CA LEU A 98 -6.71 5.72 3.26
C LEU A 98 -7.38 6.77 2.38
N SER A 99 -8.35 6.32 1.59
CA SER A 99 -9.27 7.18 0.86
C SER A 99 -10.68 7.05 1.41
N SER A 100 -11.33 8.19 1.65
CA SER A 100 -12.74 8.28 2.07
C SER A 100 -13.68 8.74 0.96
N ASP A 101 -13.15 9.00 -0.24
CA ASP A 101 -13.90 9.44 -1.42
C ASP A 101 -13.90 8.37 -2.52
N GLY A 102 -13.73 7.11 -2.12
CA GLY A 102 -13.80 5.96 -3.00
C GLY A 102 -12.62 5.88 -3.95
N GLY A 103 -11.41 6.23 -3.52
CA GLY A 103 -10.16 6.10 -4.29
C GLY A 103 -9.81 7.31 -5.15
N VAL A 104 -10.47 8.47 -4.97
CA VAL A 104 -10.18 9.70 -5.72
C VAL A 104 -9.00 10.46 -5.11
N THR A 105 -8.88 10.47 -3.78
CA THR A 105 -7.73 11.07 -3.08
C THR A 105 -7.28 10.24 -1.89
N PHE A 106 -6.00 10.38 -1.51
CA PHE A 106 -5.36 9.68 -0.37
C PHE A 106 -4.65 10.65 0.59
N PRO A 107 -5.39 11.57 1.25
CA PRO A 107 -4.78 12.58 2.11
C PRO A 107 -4.23 12.02 3.42
N LEU A 108 -4.76 10.89 3.91
CA LEU A 108 -4.32 10.24 5.14
C LEU A 108 -3.32 9.14 4.81
N GLN A 109 -2.06 9.32 5.21
CA GLN A 109 -1.01 8.31 5.11
C GLN A 109 -0.09 8.34 6.34
N PHE A 110 0.43 7.18 6.73
CA PHE A 110 1.43 7.08 7.79
C PHE A 110 2.26 5.80 7.68
N ASN A 111 3.45 5.84 8.26
CA ASN A 111 4.35 4.71 8.43
C ASN A 111 3.78 3.74 9.48
N VAL A 112 3.62 2.47 9.11
CA VAL A 112 3.08 1.40 9.97
C VAL A 112 4.18 0.78 10.84
N THR A 113 5.43 0.87 10.40
CA THR A 113 6.57 0.15 10.99
C THR A 113 7.36 1.00 11.98
N GLU A 114 7.80 0.39 13.08
CA GLU A 114 8.58 1.09 14.13
C GLU A 114 10.00 1.45 13.70
N ARG A 115 10.59 0.64 12.80
CA ARG A 115 11.93 0.86 12.22
C ARG A 115 11.95 0.29 10.80
N PRO A 116 12.80 0.83 9.90
CA PRO A 116 12.91 0.31 8.56
C PRO A 116 13.71 -0.98 8.53
N PHE A 117 13.68 -1.67 7.39
CA PHE A 117 14.56 -2.80 7.10
C PHE A 117 15.28 -2.63 5.77
N ASP A 118 16.42 -3.29 5.65
CA ASP A 118 17.17 -3.34 4.41
C ASP A 118 16.82 -4.60 3.64
N GLY A 119 16.08 -4.44 2.54
CA GLY A 119 15.70 -5.57 1.71
C GLY A 119 16.86 -6.25 0.97
N ASN A 120 18.07 -5.69 1.04
CA ASN A 120 19.28 -6.28 0.48
C ASN A 120 20.22 -6.88 1.54
N ALA A 121 19.91 -6.76 2.84
CA ALA A 121 20.64 -7.51 3.86
C ALA A 121 20.58 -9.01 3.50
N GLY A 122 21.58 -9.84 3.81
CA GLY A 122 21.49 -11.32 3.66
C GLY A 122 21.47 -11.92 2.25
N GLY A 123 21.84 -11.20 1.19
CA GLY A 123 22.09 -11.82 -0.13
C GLY A 123 23.25 -12.82 -0.06
N SER A 124 23.10 -14.02 -0.65
CA SER A 124 24.24 -14.93 -0.82
C SER A 124 25.37 -14.22 -1.59
N PRO A 125 26.66 -14.49 -1.31
CA PRO A 125 27.75 -13.95 -2.12
C PRO A 125 27.54 -14.29 -3.60
N GLY A 126 27.33 -13.27 -4.44
CA GLY A 126 27.06 -13.43 -5.88
C GLY A 126 25.58 -13.37 -6.30
N ALA A 127 24.63 -13.26 -5.37
CA ALA A 127 23.25 -12.92 -5.68
C ALA A 127 23.12 -11.41 -5.93
N SER A 128 22.44 -11.02 -7.02
CA SER A 128 22.24 -9.62 -7.40
C SER A 128 21.24 -8.85 -6.53
N SER A 129 20.46 -9.56 -5.71
CA SER A 129 19.53 -8.99 -4.73
C SER A 129 19.06 -10.08 -3.77
N ALA A 130 18.78 -9.72 -2.51
CA ALA A 130 18.08 -10.62 -1.61
C ALA A 130 16.57 -10.56 -1.91
N PHE A 131 15.90 -11.71 -1.85
CA PHE A 131 14.47 -11.80 -2.11
C PHE A 131 13.71 -11.61 -0.79
N ILE A 132 13.01 -10.48 -0.65
CA ILE A 132 12.18 -10.16 0.54
C ILE A 132 10.74 -10.68 0.43
N GLY A 133 10.48 -11.63 -0.48
CA GLY A 133 9.12 -12.02 -0.86
C GLY A 133 8.49 -11.07 -1.89
N ASP A 134 7.44 -11.53 -2.56
CA ASP A 134 6.71 -10.75 -3.57
C ASP A 134 5.36 -10.19 -3.07
N TYR A 135 4.93 -10.55 -1.86
CA TYR A 135 3.54 -10.37 -1.44
C TYR A 135 3.42 -9.75 -0.06
N ILE A 136 2.73 -8.62 -0.03
CA ILE A 136 2.05 -8.08 1.15
C ILE A 136 0.55 -8.19 0.90
N ASP A 137 -0.24 -8.17 1.96
CA ASP A 137 -1.70 -8.17 1.84
C ASP A 137 -2.34 -7.32 2.94
N ILE A 138 -3.62 -7.00 2.78
CA ILE A 138 -4.42 -6.29 3.78
C ILE A 138 -5.85 -6.81 3.77
N ASP A 139 -6.36 -7.16 4.95
CA ASP A 139 -7.77 -7.51 5.13
C ASP A 139 -8.43 -6.63 6.21
N LEU A 140 -9.75 -6.55 6.19
CA LEU A 140 -10.54 -5.65 7.04
C LEU A 140 -11.55 -6.45 7.88
N SER A 141 -11.59 -6.19 9.18
CA SER A 141 -12.58 -6.79 10.07
C SER A 141 -12.91 -5.89 11.24
N GLY A 142 -14.21 -5.66 11.50
CA GLY A 142 -14.68 -4.97 12.70
C GLY A 142 -14.10 -3.56 12.91
N GLY A 143 -13.89 -2.79 11.84
CA GLY A 143 -13.28 -1.46 11.92
C GLY A 143 -11.75 -1.47 12.12
N VAL A 144 -11.11 -2.61 11.83
CA VAL A 144 -9.66 -2.79 11.92
C VAL A 144 -9.13 -3.26 10.57
N ALA A 145 -8.08 -2.60 10.09
CA ALA A 145 -7.29 -3.09 8.98
C ALA A 145 -6.09 -3.91 9.48
N HIS A 146 -5.86 -5.04 8.83
CA HIS A 146 -4.87 -6.06 9.16
C HIS A 146 -3.91 -6.24 7.99
N PRO A 147 -2.91 -5.35 7.83
CA PRO A 147 -1.87 -5.59 6.87
C PRO A 147 -0.96 -6.73 7.32
N VAL A 148 -0.43 -7.47 6.36
CA VAL A 148 0.62 -8.47 6.55
C VAL A 148 1.74 -8.18 5.57
N TRP A 149 2.99 -8.24 6.03
CA TRP A 149 4.15 -7.96 5.20
C TRP A 149 5.36 -8.77 5.63
N THR A 150 6.32 -8.88 4.72
CA THR A 150 7.61 -9.53 4.97
C THR A 150 8.64 -8.48 5.36
N ASP A 151 9.46 -8.76 6.36
CA ASP A 151 10.38 -7.77 6.89
C ASP A 151 11.64 -8.44 7.43
N ALA A 152 12.79 -7.88 7.10
CA ALA A 152 14.10 -8.41 7.46
C ALA A 152 14.74 -7.69 8.67
N ARG A 153 13.99 -6.85 9.40
CA ARG A 153 14.51 -6.05 10.52
C ARG A 153 15.18 -6.86 11.65
N ASP A 154 14.76 -8.11 11.82
CA ASP A 154 15.21 -9.02 12.87
C ASP A 154 16.13 -10.12 12.33
N GLY A 155 16.40 -10.12 11.01
CA GLY A 155 17.16 -11.16 10.35
C GLY A 155 18.67 -10.98 10.47
N GLU A 156 19.31 -11.80 11.32
CA GLU A 156 20.75 -12.02 11.22
C GLU A 156 21.08 -12.71 9.88
N PRO A 157 22.16 -12.31 9.18
CA PRO A 157 22.58 -12.98 7.95
C PRO A 157 22.86 -14.47 8.23
N THR A 158 22.11 -15.37 7.60
CA THR A 158 22.40 -16.82 7.65
C THR A 158 23.17 -17.25 6.41
N SER A 159 23.83 -18.41 6.45
CA SER A 159 24.56 -18.96 5.30
C SER A 159 23.67 -19.21 4.07
N ASP A 160 22.35 -19.29 4.28
CA ASP A 160 21.39 -19.76 3.30
C ASP A 160 20.45 -18.62 2.82
N GLY A 161 20.66 -17.38 3.28
CA GLY A 161 19.93 -16.18 2.85
C GLY A 161 19.41 -15.31 3.99
N LEU A 162 18.55 -14.34 3.63
CA LEU A 162 17.80 -13.52 4.58
C LEU A 162 16.89 -14.36 5.47
N ASN A 163 16.96 -14.12 6.77
CA ASN A 163 15.86 -14.47 7.66
C ASN A 163 14.84 -13.31 7.61
N ALA A 164 13.87 -13.40 6.71
CA ALA A 164 12.75 -12.47 6.67
C ALA A 164 11.55 -13.09 7.38
N ASP A 165 10.93 -12.33 8.28
CA ASP A 165 9.77 -12.78 9.05
C ASP A 165 8.49 -12.14 8.53
N LEU A 166 7.35 -12.74 8.85
CA LEU A 166 6.03 -12.19 8.59
C LEU A 166 5.58 -11.33 9.76
N TYR A 167 5.19 -10.09 9.47
CA TYR A 167 4.67 -9.13 10.44
C TYR A 167 3.23 -8.76 10.12
N THR A 168 2.52 -8.29 11.15
CA THR A 168 1.19 -7.73 11.01
C THR A 168 1.00 -6.56 11.96
N ALA A 169 0.03 -5.70 11.68
CA ALA A 169 -0.38 -4.60 12.53
C ALA A 169 -1.91 -4.56 12.65
N ARG A 170 -2.40 -3.74 13.58
CA ARG A 170 -3.82 -3.41 13.71
C ARG A 170 -4.00 -1.92 13.54
N ILE A 171 -4.69 -1.51 12.48
CA ILE A 171 -4.95 -0.12 12.18
C ILE A 171 -6.45 0.13 12.37
N LEU A 172 -6.81 0.94 13.38
CA LEU A 172 -8.21 1.30 13.62
C LEU A 172 -8.65 2.34 12.59
N TYR A 173 -9.84 2.15 12.02
CA TYR A 173 -10.48 3.15 11.16
C TYR A 173 -11.93 3.37 11.57
N TYR A 174 -12.42 4.59 11.35
CA TYR A 174 -13.79 4.95 11.72
C TYR A 174 -14.78 4.44 10.66
N THR A 175 -15.77 3.68 11.11
CA THR A 175 -16.82 3.10 10.25
C THR A 175 -18.10 3.92 10.19
N GLY A 176 -18.22 4.98 10.99
CA GLY A 176 -19.43 5.80 11.00
C GLY A 176 -19.53 6.73 9.79
N ASN A 177 -20.76 7.08 9.42
CA ASN A 177 -21.02 8.08 8.40
C ASN A 177 -20.40 9.42 8.82
N LEU A 178 -19.51 9.97 7.99
CA LEU A 178 -19.03 11.35 8.13
C LEU A 178 -20.18 12.30 7.81
N THR A 179 -21.09 12.52 8.76
CA THR A 179 -22.00 13.65 8.68
C THR A 179 -21.16 14.90 8.93
N ALA A 180 -21.04 15.77 7.92
CA ALA A 180 -20.43 17.08 8.09
C ALA A 180 -21.06 17.77 9.30
N ALA A 181 -20.27 18.00 10.34
CA ALA A 181 -20.69 18.81 11.47
C ALA A 181 -20.86 20.24 10.94
N GLY A 182 -22.10 20.64 10.69
CA GLY A 182 -22.45 22.03 10.41
C GLY A 182 -22.07 22.87 11.62
N GLY A 183 -21.08 23.73 11.45
CA GLY A 183 -20.74 24.77 12.43
C GLY A 183 -21.84 25.82 12.47
N GLY A 184 -22.39 26.05 13.66
CA GLY A 184 -23.08 27.28 14.02
C GLY A 184 -22.13 28.27 14.69
#